data_AF-A0A1K2HYC3-F1
#
_entry.id   AF-A0A1K2HYC3-F1
#
_cell.length_a   1.000
_cell.length_b   1.000
_cell.length_c   1.000
_cell.angle_alpha   90.00
_cell.angle_beta   90.00
_cell.angle_gamma   90.00
#
_symmetry.space_group_name_H-M   'P 1'
#
loop_
_entity.id
_entity.type
_entity.pdbx_description
1 polymer ?
#
loop_
_entity_poly.entity_id
_entity_poly.type
_entity_poly.pdbx_seq_one_letter_code
_entity_poly.pdbx_strand_id
1 'polypeptide(L)'
;MTETPEQLRQRIDKGETRDKVDFPDPAAVPLTADAEAAGFPPDRQELALEANALPRGGTGRAPAADPRPTRSIFPLRYVLIAAGILVVALLVMMAALRPGP
;
A
#
# COMPACT_ATOMS: atom_id res chain seq x y z
N MET A 1 -11.00 -23.19 19.91
CA MET A 1 -10.78 -22.48 21.18
C MET A 1 -11.03 -21.01 20.91
N THR A 2 -12.11 -20.47 21.49
CA THR A 2 -12.52 -19.09 21.29
C THR A 2 -11.78 -18.22 22.30
N GLU A 3 -11.13 -17.16 21.83
CA GLU A 3 -10.45 -16.18 22.68
C GLU A 3 -11.48 -15.41 23.52
N THR A 4 -11.16 -15.13 24.79
CA THR A 4 -12.02 -14.30 25.64
C THR A 4 -11.82 -12.81 25.35
N PRO A 5 -12.81 -11.94 25.63
CA PRO A 5 -12.69 -10.50 25.38
C PRO A 5 -11.45 -9.85 26.05
N GLU A 6 -11.10 -10.29 27.25
CA GLU A 6 -9.92 -9.83 27.99
C GLU A 6 -8.61 -10.21 27.30
N GLN A 7 -8.53 -11.42 26.73
CA GLN A 7 -7.36 -11.87 25.96
C GLN A 7 -7.20 -11.04 24.68
N LEU A 8 -8.32 -10.71 24.02
CA LEU A 8 -8.33 -9.87 22.84
C LEU A 8 -7.87 -8.44 23.15
N ARG A 9 -8.35 -7.85 24.25
CA ARG A 9 -7.88 -6.52 24.69
C ARG A 9 -6.39 -6.49 24.95
N GLN A 10 -5.85 -7.46 25.68
CA GLN A 10 -4.42 -7.53 25.95
C GLN A 10 -3.60 -7.63 24.66
N ARG A 11 -4.09 -8.34 23.64
CA ARG A 11 -3.43 -8.44 22.34
C ARG A 11 -3.49 -7.14 21.53
N ILE A 12 -4.59 -6.39 21.63
CA ILE A 12 -4.72 -5.05 21.04
C ILE A 12 -3.73 -4.10 21.71
N ASP A 13 -3.69 -4.08 23.04
CA ASP A 13 -2.82 -3.19 23.82
C ASP A 13 -1.33 -3.45 23.57
N LYS A 14 -0.96 -4.72 23.32
CA LYS A 14 0.40 -5.13 22.93
C LYS A 14 0.72 -4.87 21.45
N GLY A 15 -0.23 -4.37 20.66
CA GLY A 15 -0.08 -4.17 19.22
C GLY A 15 0.05 -5.47 18.41
N GLU A 16 -0.29 -6.63 18.99
CA GLU A 16 -0.14 -7.94 18.36
C GLU A 16 -1.15 -8.20 17.24
N THR A 17 -2.22 -7.39 17.17
CA THR A 17 -3.25 -7.50 16.14
C THR A 17 -2.80 -7.01 14.77
N ARG A 18 -1.71 -6.23 14.68
CA ARG A 18 -1.11 -5.73 13.42
C ARG A 18 -2.14 -5.11 12.44
N ASP A 19 -3.25 -4.59 12.98
CA ASP A 19 -4.32 -3.94 12.22
C ASP A 19 -3.96 -2.49 11.80
N LYS A 20 -2.78 -2.02 12.22
CA LYS A 20 -2.24 -0.73 11.79
C LYS A 20 -1.31 -0.98 10.62
N VAL A 21 -1.65 -0.37 9.48
CA VAL A 21 -0.78 -0.30 8.32
C VAL A 21 0.23 0.82 8.56
N ASP A 22 1.51 0.53 8.39
CA ASP A 22 2.55 1.56 8.37
C ASP A 22 2.27 2.50 7.19
N PHE A 23 1.71 3.66 7.52
CA PHE A 23 1.42 4.72 6.57
C PHE A 23 2.25 5.95 6.96
N PRO A 24 2.88 6.65 6.01
CA PRO A 24 3.58 7.89 6.28
C PRO A 24 2.65 8.86 7.01
N ASP A 25 3.15 9.54 8.05
CA ASP A 25 2.35 10.53 8.76
C ASP A 25 1.86 11.60 7.76
N PRO A 26 0.55 11.73 7.50
CA PRO A 26 0.03 12.72 6.57
C PRO A 26 0.30 14.16 7.04
N ALA A 27 0.58 14.36 8.33
CA ALA A 27 0.99 15.65 8.89
C ALA A 27 2.51 15.93 8.77
N ALA A 28 3.30 14.97 8.28
CA ALA A 28 4.71 15.20 7.95
C ALA A 28 4.89 15.96 6.62
N VAL A 29 3.81 16.14 5.85
CA VAL A 29 3.78 17.11 4.76
C VAL A 29 3.91 18.51 5.38
N PRO A 30 4.79 19.39 4.87
CA PRO A 30 4.85 20.78 5.33
C PRO A 30 3.45 21.35 5.32
N LEU A 31 3.01 21.89 6.46
CA LEU A 31 1.71 22.55 6.60
C LEU A 31 1.76 23.84 5.76
N THR A 32 1.59 23.72 4.45
CA THR A 32 1.33 24.89 3.62
C THR A 32 -0.06 25.35 4.00
N ALA A 33 -0.13 26.43 4.76
CA ALA A 33 -1.37 27.16 4.93
C ALA A 33 -1.82 27.60 3.53
N ASP A 34 -3.02 27.20 3.14
CA ASP A 34 -3.64 27.76 1.94
C ASP A 34 -3.75 29.27 2.12
N ALA A 35 -3.45 30.04 1.09
CA ALA A 35 -3.55 31.50 1.14
C ALA A 35 -4.99 31.94 1.50
N GLU A 36 -5.99 31.11 1.17
CA GLU A 36 -7.38 31.33 1.55
C GLU A 36 -7.61 31.26 3.08
N ALA A 37 -6.80 30.51 3.83
CA ALA A 37 -6.91 30.42 5.29
C ALA A 37 -6.45 31.69 6.01
N ALA A 38 -5.75 32.61 5.32
CA ALA A 38 -5.34 33.90 5.86
C ALA A 38 -6.45 34.97 5.80
N GLY A 39 -7.65 34.62 5.33
CA GLY A 39 -8.83 35.50 5.32
C GLY A 39 -8.79 36.56 4.21
N PHE A 40 -7.90 36.42 3.24
CA PHE A 40 -7.87 37.27 2.05
C PHE A 40 -8.84 36.69 1.02
N PRO A 41 -9.96 37.36 0.72
CA PRO A 41 -10.81 36.94 -0.39
C PRO A 41 -10.04 37.13 -1.71
N PRO A 42 -10.25 36.26 -2.71
CA PRO A 42 -9.58 36.36 -4.01
C PRO A 42 -9.96 37.67 -4.72
N ASP A 43 -8.99 38.29 -5.41
CA ASP A 43 -9.25 39.48 -6.22
C ASP A 43 -10.04 39.12 -7.50
N ARG A 44 -10.74 40.10 -8.08
CA ARG A 44 -11.52 39.90 -9.32
C ARG A 44 -10.65 39.40 -10.47
N GLN A 45 -9.37 39.78 -10.51
CA GLN A 45 -8.45 39.30 -11.53
C GLN A 45 -8.08 37.83 -11.32
N GLU A 46 -7.92 37.39 -10.08
CA GLU A 46 -7.63 36.00 -9.72
C GLU A 46 -8.84 35.10 -10.04
N LEU A 47 -10.05 35.55 -9.69
CA LEU A 47 -11.29 34.86 -10.04
C LEU A 47 -11.47 34.72 -11.56
N ALA A 48 -11.07 35.73 -12.34
CA ALA A 48 -11.13 35.67 -13.80
C ALA A 48 -10.09 34.69 -14.38
N LEU A 49 -8.89 34.65 -13.81
CA LEU A 49 -7.85 33.68 -14.21
C LEU A 49 -8.27 32.25 -13.89
N GLU A 50 -8.83 32.02 -12.70
CA GLU A 50 -9.32 30.71 -12.28
C GLU A 50 -10.50 30.22 -13.13
N ALA A 51 -11.46 31.10 -13.42
CA ALA A 51 -12.59 30.79 -14.30
C ALA A 51 -12.15 30.38 -15.73
N ASN A 52 -11.00 30.87 -16.19
CA ASN A 52 -10.40 30.49 -17.47
C ASN A 52 -9.47 29.27 -17.36
N ALA A 53 -8.90 29.01 -16.19
CA ALA A 53 -8.01 27.88 -15.92
C ALA A 53 -8.77 26.57 -15.63
N LEU A 54 -10.01 26.66 -15.15
CA LEU A 54 -10.86 25.49 -14.93
C LEU A 54 -11.26 24.85 -16.28
N PRO A 55 -10.87 23.60 -16.57
CA PRO A 55 -11.40 22.89 -17.73
C PRO A 55 -12.92 22.79 -17.58
N ARG A 56 -13.69 23.16 -18.63
CA ARG A 56 -15.17 23.27 -18.65
C ARG A 56 -15.94 21.94 -18.42
N GLY A 57 -15.38 20.99 -17.69
CA GLY A 57 -15.98 19.69 -17.39
C GLY A 57 -15.55 19.08 -16.05
N GLY A 58 -15.14 19.89 -15.08
CA GLY A 58 -14.70 19.42 -13.77
C GLY A 58 -15.84 19.06 -12.82
N THR A 59 -16.52 17.94 -13.02
CA THR A 59 -17.21 17.29 -11.89
C THR A 59 -16.15 16.91 -10.86
N GLY A 60 -16.30 17.34 -9.60
CA GLY A 60 -15.37 17.12 -8.49
C GLY A 60 -15.10 15.66 -8.15
N ARG A 61 -14.46 14.94 -9.05
CA ARG A 61 -13.83 13.66 -8.78
C ARG A 61 -12.46 14.02 -8.22
N ALA A 62 -12.28 13.81 -6.90
CA ALA A 62 -10.95 13.64 -6.33
C ALA A 62 -10.12 12.79 -7.31
N PRO A 63 -8.84 13.12 -7.56
CA PRO A 63 -8.02 12.32 -8.46
C PRO A 63 -8.18 10.88 -8.01
N ALA A 64 -8.83 10.07 -8.85
CA ALA A 64 -9.07 8.67 -8.56
C ALA A 64 -7.68 8.14 -8.22
N ALA A 65 -7.50 7.72 -6.96
CA ALA A 65 -6.22 7.24 -6.45
C ALA A 65 -5.66 6.34 -7.53
N ASP A 66 -4.59 6.83 -8.19
CA ASP A 66 -4.08 6.24 -9.40
C ASP A 66 -3.81 4.78 -9.03
N PRO A 67 -4.58 3.81 -9.54
CA PRO A 67 -4.36 2.42 -9.20
C PRO A 67 -3.10 2.09 -9.96
N ARG A 68 -1.95 2.42 -9.37
CA ARG A 68 -0.65 1.92 -9.78
C ARG A 68 -0.92 0.44 -9.99
N PRO A 69 -0.76 -0.09 -11.21
CA PRO A 69 -0.80 -1.52 -11.37
C PRO A 69 0.37 -2.00 -10.52
N THR A 70 0.06 -2.47 -9.31
CA THR A 70 0.96 -3.31 -8.54
C THR A 70 1.15 -4.50 -9.45
N ARG A 71 2.12 -4.38 -10.36
CA ARG A 71 2.51 -5.42 -11.29
C ARG A 71 3.06 -6.48 -10.37
N SER A 72 2.14 -7.35 -10.00
CA SER A 72 2.31 -8.38 -9.01
C SER A 72 3.49 -9.21 -9.49
N ILE A 73 4.67 -8.97 -8.91
CA ILE A 73 5.86 -9.81 -9.08
C ILE A 73 5.69 -11.10 -8.26
N PHE A 74 4.51 -11.30 -7.68
CA PHE A 74 4.16 -12.44 -6.86
C PHE A 74 4.12 -13.79 -7.60
N PRO A 75 3.87 -13.95 -8.92
CA PRO A 75 3.92 -15.29 -9.51
C PRO A 75 5.35 -15.78 -9.69
N LEU A 76 6.31 -14.90 -10.04
CA LEU A 76 7.69 -15.33 -10.33
C LEU A 76 8.40 -15.87 -9.08
N ARG A 77 8.22 -15.24 -7.91
CA ARG A 77 8.84 -15.71 -6.67
C ARG A 77 8.37 -17.13 -6.29
N TYR A 78 7.08 -17.44 -6.45
CA TYR A 78 6.55 -18.76 -6.12
C TYR A 78 6.98 -19.80 -7.15
N VAL A 79 7.10 -19.44 -8.42
CA VAL A 79 7.65 -20.32 -9.47
C VAL A 79 9.11 -20.66 -9.19
N LEU A 80 9.94 -19.69 -8.78
CA LEU A 80 11.34 -19.93 -8.44
C LEU A 80 11.49 -20.83 -7.19
N ILE A 81 10.66 -20.60 -6.17
CA ILE A 81 10.64 -21.46 -4.97
C ILE A 81 10.24 -22.89 -5.34
N ALA A 82 9.17 -23.06 -6.12
CA ALA A 82 8.70 -24.37 -6.57
C ALA A 82 9.75 -25.09 -7.42
N ALA A 83 10.41 -24.38 -8.34
CA ALA A 83 11.50 -24.92 -9.15
C ALA A 83 12.69 -25.36 -8.28
N GLY A 84 13.07 -24.56 -7.29
CA GLY A 84 14.14 -24.91 -6.33
C GLY A 84 13.82 -26.17 -5.54
N ILE A 85 12.59 -26.29 -5.02
CA ILE A 85 12.12 -27.49 -4.32
C ILE A 85 12.17 -28.72 -5.24
N LEU A 86 11.73 -28.59 -6.49
CA LEU A 86 11.76 -29.67 -7.48
C LEU A 86 13.19 -30.16 -7.74
N VAL A 87 14.15 -29.24 -7.94
CA VAL A 87 15.56 -29.59 -8.18
C VAL A 87 16.14 -30.33 -6.97
N VAL A 88 15.90 -29.84 -5.75
CA VAL A 88 16.38 -30.51 -4.53
C VAL A 88 15.77 -31.91 -4.39
N ALA A 89 14.45 -32.05 -4.64
CA ALA A 89 13.79 -33.35 -4.60
C ALA A 89 14.38 -34.33 -5.62
N LEU A 90 14.66 -33.88 -6.84
CA LEU A 90 15.31 -34.71 -7.87
C LEU A 90 16.74 -35.10 -7.49
N LEU A 91 17.52 -34.20 -6.89
CA LEU A 91 18.88 -34.51 -6.43
C LEU A 91 18.86 -35.53 -5.30
N VAL A 92 17.97 -35.38 -4.32
CA VAL A 92 17.79 -36.35 -3.22
C VAL A 92 17.34 -37.69 -3.77
N MET A 93 16.37 -37.70 -4.70
CA MET A 93 15.89 -38.91 -5.34
C MET A 93 17.00 -39.60 -6.14
N MET A 94 17.80 -38.84 -6.90
CA MET A 94 18.94 -39.37 -7.66
C MET A 94 20.04 -39.93 -6.73
N ALA A 95 20.29 -39.27 -5.59
CA ALA A 95 21.22 -39.76 -4.58
C ALA A 95 20.71 -41.05 -3.91
N ALA A 96 19.41 -41.16 -3.66
CA ALA A 96 18.78 -42.36 -3.11
C ALA A 96 18.71 -43.53 -4.11
N LEU A 97 18.55 -43.22 -5.41
CA LEU A 97 18.55 -44.17 -6.52
C LEU A 97 19.96 -44.61 -6.95
N ARG A 98 21.02 -43.99 -6.39
CA ARG A 98 22.39 -44.42 -6.59
C ARG A 98 22.78 -45.36 -5.45
N PRO A 99 22.56 -46.70 -5.58
CA PRO A 99 23.05 -47.64 -4.57
C PRO A 99 24.57 -47.47 -4.46
N GLY A 100 25.06 -47.33 -3.23
CA GLY A 100 26.49 -47.27 -2.95
C GLY A 100 27.19 -48.54 -3.47
N PRO A 101 28.49 -48.43 -3.82
CA PRO A 101 29.27 -49.56 -4.35
C PRO A 101 29.34 -50.74 -3.37
#